data_AF-W7QZN3-F1
#
_entry.id   AF-W7QZN3-F1
#
_cell.length_a   1.000
_cell.length_b   1.000
_cell.length_c   1.000
_cell.angle_alpha   90.00
_cell.angle_beta   90.00
_cell.angle_gamma   90.00
#
_symmetry.space_group_name_H-M   'P 1'
#
loop_
_entity.id
_entity.type
_entity.pdbx_description
1 polymer ?
#
loop_
_entity_poly.entity_id
_entity_poly.type
_entity_poly.pdbx_seq_one_letter_code
_entity_poly.pdbx_strand_id
1 'polypeptide(L)'
;MNATTNWQGIQWFRMLIAALFLSSLMACNISINTDDDDDDYPHHDEYIMLQVKLDGHQENPMVDTDAWGWGEIKVDEDEMMIKGMVTIHNLTPNAAHLHMGVAGTNGGVIVGLNQSNDSADIWELPDTSLTADELSAVLNGETYLNFHTSEHPNGEIRGQVLPHHIEIRHFKLMGMYEVPVVDTQAMGYGWVTVDHEMETLEVHVTTMDLDNATAAHIHEGYAGENGGVVQALTQDTNNMDHWWAMMDLDTNSSDLLHTGQLYVNVHSSDFASGELRGQITVGKTHVLYTELTGDQEVPAVTTDNMGLASLTVMEQDDGSADFALFVHTTVTDASMAHIHEGAAGTNGGAVFTLNFITDSLTDFSLMDSFSKDQLETLLDDEYYINVHSTTHASGELRGQLMPDDDDDHMGNNSSMY
;
A
#
# COMPACT_ATOMS: atom_id res chain seq x y z
N MET A 1 31.44 21.24 -27.12
CA MET A 1 30.33 22.20 -26.96
C MET A 1 29.53 21.68 -25.79
N ASN A 2 29.69 22.30 -24.62
CA ASN A 2 29.07 21.83 -23.38
C ASN A 2 27.62 22.29 -23.36
N ALA A 3 26.69 21.35 -23.24
CA ALA A 3 25.31 21.61 -22.85
C ALA A 3 25.12 21.01 -21.46
N THR A 4 25.33 21.83 -20.44
CA THR A 4 24.79 21.62 -19.10
C THR A 4 23.30 21.94 -19.18
N THR A 5 22.43 20.93 -19.18
CA THR A 5 20.98 21.11 -19.02
C THR A 5 20.67 21.32 -17.54
N ASN A 6 20.02 22.45 -17.28
CA ASN A 6 19.89 23.10 -16.01
C ASN A 6 18.64 22.57 -15.28
N TRP A 7 18.80 21.50 -14.50
CA TRP A 7 17.71 20.83 -13.74
C TRP A 7 17.30 21.58 -12.45
N GLN A 8 17.49 22.90 -12.43
CA GLN A 8 16.88 23.80 -11.43
C GLN A 8 15.71 24.60 -12.03
N GLY A 9 15.34 24.37 -13.29
CA GLY A 9 14.29 25.14 -13.99
C GLY A 9 12.88 24.55 -13.98
N ILE A 10 12.72 23.27 -13.63
CA ILE A 10 11.41 22.56 -13.66
C ILE A 10 10.78 22.47 -12.25
N GLN A 11 11.58 22.60 -11.20
CA GLN A 11 11.10 22.68 -9.81
C GLN A 11 10.40 24.02 -9.47
N TRP A 12 10.54 25.07 -10.29
CA TRP A 12 9.99 26.40 -10.00
C TRP A 12 8.66 26.73 -10.71
N PHE A 13 8.10 25.82 -11.50
CA PHE A 13 6.82 26.06 -12.21
C PHE A 13 5.62 25.30 -11.62
N ARG A 14 5.82 24.47 -10.58
CA ARG A 14 4.74 23.82 -9.81
C ARG A 14 4.45 24.48 -8.45
N MET A 15 5.20 25.53 -8.07
CA MET A 15 5.01 26.30 -6.83
C MET A 15 3.94 27.43 -6.90
N LEU A 16 3.07 27.45 -7.92
CA LEU A 16 2.03 28.50 -8.06
C LEU A 16 0.59 27.98 -8.22
N ILE A 17 0.33 26.70 -7.93
CA ILE A 17 -1.04 26.15 -7.87
C ILE A 17 -1.42 25.65 -6.46
N ALA A 18 -0.49 25.64 -5.50
CA ALA A 18 -0.74 25.28 -4.09
C ALA A 18 -1.00 26.49 -3.15
N ALA A 19 -1.36 27.66 -3.69
CA ALA A 19 -1.61 28.85 -2.88
C ALA A 19 -2.83 29.63 -3.38
N LEU A 20 -4.02 29.02 -3.38
CA LEU A 20 -5.30 29.73 -3.56
C LEU A 20 -6.53 28.93 -3.10
N PHE A 21 -6.53 28.36 -1.89
CA PHE A 21 -7.77 28.02 -1.18
C PHE A 21 -7.66 28.31 0.32
N LEU A 22 -7.50 29.60 0.65
CA LEU A 22 -7.81 30.10 1.98
C LEU A 22 -8.48 31.47 1.87
N SER A 23 -9.79 31.47 1.62
CA SER A 23 -10.76 32.48 2.11
C SER A 23 -12.09 32.31 1.40
N SER A 24 -13.08 31.79 2.13
CA SER A 24 -14.45 32.30 2.24
C SER A 24 -15.44 31.15 2.42
N LEU A 25 -15.93 30.99 3.65
CA LEU A 25 -17.32 30.62 3.93
C LEU A 25 -17.61 30.79 5.43
N MET A 26 -17.59 32.05 5.87
CA MET A 26 -18.60 32.50 6.83
C MET A 26 -19.78 33.00 6.01
N ALA A 27 -20.78 32.14 5.85
CA ALA A 27 -22.13 32.56 5.54
C ALA A 27 -23.09 31.66 6.33
N CYS A 28 -23.55 32.22 7.44
CA CYS A 28 -24.81 31.94 8.12
C CYS A 28 -25.84 31.25 7.21
N ASN A 29 -26.26 30.04 7.57
CA ASN A 29 -27.63 29.60 7.39
C ASN A 29 -28.18 29.24 8.78
N ILE A 30 -28.51 30.31 9.51
CA ILE A 30 -29.57 30.27 10.51
C ILE A 30 -30.85 29.92 9.74
N SER A 31 -31.28 28.66 9.84
CA SER A 31 -32.68 28.32 9.60
C SER A 31 -33.38 28.44 10.95
N ILE A 32 -34.02 29.60 11.18
CA ILE A 32 -35.05 29.73 12.21
C ILE A 32 -36.25 28.95 11.68
N ASN A 33 -36.49 27.78 12.26
CA ASN A 33 -37.82 27.19 12.23
C ASN A 33 -38.44 27.49 13.59
N THR A 34 -39.29 28.51 13.64
CA THR A 34 -40.22 28.74 14.74
C THR A 34 -41.45 27.88 14.47
N ASP A 35 -41.61 26.81 15.23
CA ASP A 35 -42.92 26.45 15.75
C ASP A 35 -42.76 25.72 17.08
N ASP A 36 -43.63 26.12 18.00
CA ASP A 36 -43.60 25.92 19.44
C ASP A 36 -43.91 24.48 19.90
N ASP A 37 -43.50 24.24 21.15
CA ASP A 37 -44.03 23.33 22.16
C ASP A 37 -43.46 21.89 22.28
N ASP A 38 -42.72 21.73 23.38
CA ASP A 38 -42.57 20.55 24.25
C ASP A 38 -41.92 19.27 23.67
N ASP A 39 -40.63 19.07 23.96
CA ASP A 39 -40.19 18.01 24.88
C ASP A 39 -38.67 18.09 25.18
N ASP A 40 -38.37 18.05 26.47
CA ASP A 40 -37.05 18.00 27.11
C ASP A 40 -36.41 16.62 26.88
N TYR A 41 -35.72 16.43 25.74
CA TYR A 41 -34.83 15.30 25.49
C TYR A 41 -33.41 15.83 25.21
N PRO A 42 -32.38 15.41 25.97
CA PRO A 42 -31.01 15.72 25.61
C PRO A 42 -30.69 14.99 24.30
N HIS A 43 -30.27 15.72 23.28
CA HIS A 43 -29.73 15.16 22.05
C HIS A 43 -28.43 14.41 22.39
N HIS A 44 -28.49 13.08 22.45
CA HIS A 44 -27.37 12.16 22.71
C HIS A 44 -27.34 11.08 21.60
N ASP A 45 -27.38 11.51 20.33
CA ASP A 45 -27.44 10.60 19.17
C ASP A 45 -26.39 10.95 18.10
N GLU A 46 -25.21 11.47 18.49
CA GLU A 46 -24.11 11.66 17.54
C GLU A 46 -23.08 10.55 17.72
N TYR A 47 -23.31 9.42 17.05
CA TYR A 47 -22.31 8.37 16.96
C TYR A 47 -21.23 8.74 15.93
N ILE A 48 -19.97 8.53 16.28
CA ILE A 48 -18.91 8.40 15.29
C ILE A 48 -19.06 7.06 14.59
N MET A 49 -19.07 7.13 13.26
CA MET A 49 -19.17 5.99 12.36
C MET A 49 -17.78 5.63 11.86
N LEU A 50 -17.28 4.47 12.28
CA LEU A 50 -15.98 3.93 11.88
C LEU A 50 -16.18 2.73 10.96
N GLN A 51 -15.29 2.57 9.99
CA GLN A 51 -15.30 1.44 9.08
C GLN A 51 -14.18 0.47 9.45
N VAL A 52 -14.44 -0.81 9.15
CA VAL A 52 -13.45 -1.87 9.25
C VAL A 52 -13.54 -2.72 7.99
N LYS A 53 -12.40 -2.97 7.37
CA LYS A 53 -12.23 -3.92 6.27
C LYS A 53 -11.25 -4.98 6.75
N LEU A 54 -11.60 -6.25 6.57
CA LEU A 54 -10.84 -7.37 7.08
C LEU A 54 -10.39 -8.28 5.95
N ASP A 55 -9.16 -8.75 6.03
CA ASP A 55 -8.59 -9.79 5.17
C ASP A 55 -7.42 -10.47 5.91
N GLY A 56 -6.85 -11.52 5.32
CA GLY A 56 -5.72 -12.24 5.90
C GLY A 56 -4.37 -11.52 5.76
N HIS A 57 -4.23 -10.58 4.84
CA HIS A 57 -3.01 -9.79 4.66
C HIS A 57 -2.75 -8.86 5.85
N GLN A 58 -3.82 -8.48 6.54
CA GLN A 58 -3.77 -7.65 7.74
C GLN A 58 -3.37 -8.41 9.02
N GLU A 59 -3.41 -9.75 9.03
CA GLU A 59 -3.05 -10.56 10.19
C GLU A 59 -1.56 -10.48 10.53
N ASN A 60 -1.21 -10.66 11.81
CA ASN A 60 0.19 -10.79 12.22
C ASN A 60 0.43 -12.11 13.00
N PRO A 61 1.12 -13.11 12.41
CA PRO A 61 1.69 -13.11 11.07
C PRO A 61 0.62 -13.15 9.97
N MET A 62 0.99 -12.71 8.77
CA MET A 62 0.09 -12.69 7.61
C MET A 62 -0.49 -14.07 7.31
N VAL A 63 -1.76 -14.13 6.94
CA VAL A 63 -2.43 -15.34 6.49
C VAL A 63 -2.82 -15.18 5.02
N ASP A 64 -2.38 -16.10 4.18
CA ASP A 64 -2.81 -16.20 2.78
C ASP A 64 -4.15 -16.95 2.72
N THR A 65 -5.25 -16.20 2.58
CA THR A 65 -6.62 -16.70 2.54
C THR A 65 -7.49 -15.81 1.64
N ASP A 66 -8.51 -16.39 1.02
CA ASP A 66 -9.54 -15.67 0.25
C ASP A 66 -10.72 -15.21 1.14
N ALA A 67 -10.60 -15.38 2.45
CA ALA A 67 -11.51 -14.86 3.45
C ALA A 67 -11.37 -13.33 3.58
N TRP A 68 -12.51 -12.66 3.71
CA TRP A 68 -12.56 -11.22 3.93
C TRP A 68 -13.81 -10.82 4.69
N GLY A 69 -13.84 -9.58 5.17
CA GLY A 69 -15.01 -9.03 5.84
C GLY A 69 -15.06 -7.51 5.77
N TRP A 70 -16.21 -6.96 6.13
CA TRP A 70 -16.39 -5.53 6.25
C TRP A 70 -17.43 -5.23 7.33
N GLY A 71 -17.30 -4.09 8.00
CA GLY A 71 -18.22 -3.73 9.07
C GLY A 71 -18.28 -2.24 9.35
N GLU A 72 -19.28 -1.90 10.15
CA GLU A 72 -19.51 -0.55 10.65
C GLU A 72 -19.53 -0.59 12.17
N ILE A 73 -18.68 0.23 12.78
CA ILE A 73 -18.53 0.38 14.22
C ILE A 73 -19.03 1.77 14.61
N LYS A 74 -19.86 1.82 15.64
CA LYS A 74 -20.46 3.02 16.21
C LYS A 74 -19.82 3.29 17.54
N VAL A 75 -19.34 4.51 17.72
CA VAL A 75 -18.74 4.99 18.97
C VAL A 75 -19.54 6.19 19.47
N ASP A 76 -20.00 6.12 20.70
CA ASP A 76 -20.53 7.26 21.46
C ASP A 76 -19.42 7.76 22.37
N GLU A 77 -18.86 8.92 22.08
CA GLU A 77 -17.75 9.47 22.86
C GLU A 77 -18.20 9.94 24.25
N ASP A 78 -19.41 10.50 24.35
CA ASP A 78 -19.94 11.08 25.59
C ASP A 78 -20.31 9.99 26.59
N GLU A 79 -20.92 8.90 26.11
CA GLU A 79 -21.25 7.72 26.92
C GLU A 79 -20.09 6.70 26.99
N MET A 80 -19.04 6.90 26.19
CA MET A 80 -17.90 5.99 26.04
C MET A 80 -18.35 4.57 25.65
N MET A 81 -19.31 4.47 24.73
CA MET A 81 -19.92 3.20 24.32
C MET A 81 -19.50 2.84 22.90
N ILE A 82 -19.30 1.54 22.66
CA ILE A 82 -19.04 1.00 21.33
C ILE A 82 -20.03 -0.12 21.01
N LYS A 83 -20.43 -0.19 19.73
CA LYS A 83 -21.23 -1.29 19.16
C LYS A 83 -20.98 -1.38 17.66
N GLY A 84 -21.38 -2.47 17.02
CA GLY A 84 -21.17 -2.58 15.59
C GLY A 84 -21.60 -3.89 15.00
N MET A 85 -21.47 -3.98 13.68
CA MET A 85 -21.81 -5.18 12.92
C MET A 85 -20.77 -5.39 11.82
N VAL A 86 -20.33 -6.63 11.67
CA VAL A 86 -19.36 -7.07 10.67
C VAL A 86 -19.99 -8.20 9.87
N THR A 87 -19.88 -8.12 8.55
CA THR A 87 -20.20 -9.22 7.63
C THR A 87 -18.90 -9.85 7.15
N ILE A 88 -18.84 -11.17 7.15
CA ILE A 88 -17.69 -11.96 6.70
C ILE A 88 -18.05 -12.82 5.49
N HIS A 89 -17.03 -13.18 4.72
CA HIS A 89 -17.15 -13.98 3.50
C HIS A 89 -16.03 -15.02 3.45
N ASN A 90 -16.35 -16.20 2.89
CA ASN A 90 -15.44 -17.35 2.76
C ASN A 90 -14.83 -17.84 4.09
N LEU A 91 -15.45 -17.53 5.22
CA LEU A 91 -14.90 -17.82 6.55
C LEU A 91 -15.91 -18.55 7.43
N THR A 92 -15.44 -19.47 8.27
CA THR A 92 -16.27 -20.08 9.33
C THR A 92 -15.59 -19.88 10.70
N PRO A 93 -15.78 -18.70 11.34
CA PRO A 93 -15.12 -18.40 12.58
C PRO A 93 -15.72 -19.17 13.75
N ASN A 94 -14.87 -19.49 14.73
CA ASN A 94 -15.28 -20.05 16.01
C ASN A 94 -15.21 -19.02 17.16
N ALA A 95 -14.55 -17.88 16.92
CA ALA A 95 -14.48 -16.74 17.82
C ALA A 95 -14.14 -15.47 17.01
N ALA A 96 -14.53 -14.31 17.55
CA ALA A 96 -14.11 -13.01 17.03
C ALA A 96 -14.04 -12.00 18.18
N HIS A 97 -13.11 -11.07 18.08
CA HIS A 97 -12.83 -10.12 19.16
C HIS A 97 -12.45 -8.75 18.62
N LEU A 98 -12.75 -7.71 19.40
CA LEU A 98 -12.07 -6.42 19.35
C LEU A 98 -10.84 -6.49 20.24
N HIS A 99 -9.70 -6.10 19.69
CA HIS A 99 -8.41 -6.06 20.35
C HIS A 99 -7.87 -4.63 20.41
N MET A 100 -7.00 -4.40 21.39
CA MET A 100 -6.13 -3.24 21.49
C MET A 100 -4.82 -3.52 20.72
N GLY A 101 -4.44 -2.67 19.78
CA GLY A 101 -3.17 -2.74 19.06
C GLY A 101 -3.16 -1.96 17.74
N VAL A 102 -2.01 -1.35 17.43
CA VAL A 102 -1.74 -0.71 16.13
C VAL A 102 -1.52 -1.76 15.05
N ALA A 103 -1.62 -1.34 13.79
CA ALA A 103 -1.31 -2.15 12.62
C ALA A 103 0.05 -2.85 12.77
N GLY A 104 0.12 -4.14 12.42
CA GLY A 104 1.36 -4.90 12.54
C GLY A 104 1.73 -5.34 13.96
N THR A 105 0.95 -5.03 14.99
CA THR A 105 1.17 -5.53 16.36
C THR A 105 -0.01 -6.33 16.88
N ASN A 106 0.25 -7.31 17.74
CA ASN A 106 -0.79 -8.09 18.43
C ASN A 106 -0.98 -7.54 19.84
N GLY A 107 -2.23 -7.47 20.31
CA GLY A 107 -2.51 -7.05 21.68
C GLY A 107 -3.75 -7.67 22.30
N GLY A 108 -4.13 -7.14 23.47
CA GLY A 108 -5.11 -7.75 24.36
C GLY A 108 -6.55 -7.65 23.83
N VAL A 109 -7.39 -8.59 24.23
CA VAL A 109 -8.84 -8.58 23.94
C VAL A 109 -9.53 -7.51 24.79
N ILE A 110 -10.31 -6.65 24.14
CA ILE A 110 -11.24 -5.70 24.77
C ILE A 110 -12.61 -6.38 24.96
N VAL A 111 -13.19 -6.89 23.86
CA VAL A 111 -14.54 -7.47 23.87
C VAL A 111 -14.69 -8.56 22.81
N GLY A 112 -15.46 -9.60 23.13
CA GLY A 112 -15.84 -10.64 22.18
C GLY A 112 -17.09 -10.27 21.38
N LEU A 113 -17.07 -10.57 20.09
CA LEU A 113 -18.21 -10.42 19.19
C LEU A 113 -19.11 -11.66 19.28
N ASN A 114 -20.39 -11.48 19.02
CA ASN A 114 -21.37 -12.56 18.97
C ASN A 114 -21.79 -12.82 17.53
N GLN A 115 -21.78 -14.09 17.10
CA GLN A 115 -22.41 -14.46 15.85
C GLN A 115 -23.92 -14.17 15.92
N SER A 116 -24.45 -13.55 14.88
CA SER A 116 -25.87 -13.23 14.80
C SER A 116 -26.72 -14.50 14.68
N ASN A 117 -27.91 -14.48 15.29
CA ASN A 117 -28.86 -15.60 15.16
C ASN A 117 -29.55 -15.63 13.78
N ASP A 118 -29.52 -14.51 13.05
CA ASP A 118 -30.20 -14.36 11.77
C ASP A 118 -29.30 -14.75 10.58
N SER A 119 -27.97 -14.69 10.75
CA SER A 119 -26.99 -15.08 9.74
C SER A 119 -25.68 -15.55 10.36
N ALA A 120 -25.14 -16.65 9.85
CA ALA A 120 -23.82 -17.15 10.26
C ALA A 120 -22.66 -16.24 9.82
N ASP A 121 -22.91 -15.43 8.78
CA ASP A 121 -21.93 -14.53 8.17
C ASP A 121 -21.94 -13.13 8.81
N ILE A 122 -22.79 -12.91 9.82
CA ILE A 122 -22.90 -11.62 10.51
C ILE A 122 -22.46 -11.79 11.96
N TRP A 123 -21.59 -10.88 12.42
CA TRP A 123 -21.09 -10.81 13.77
C TRP A 123 -21.33 -9.44 14.37
N GLU A 124 -21.81 -9.42 15.61
CA GLU A 124 -22.24 -8.23 16.31
C GLU A 124 -21.24 -7.91 17.42
N LEU A 125 -20.70 -6.70 17.39
CA LEU A 125 -20.01 -6.10 18.52
C LEU A 125 -21.09 -5.56 19.47
N PRO A 126 -21.31 -6.19 20.64
CA PRO A 126 -22.39 -5.80 21.54
C PRO A 126 -22.14 -4.40 22.12
N ASP A 127 -23.22 -3.74 22.55
CA ASP A 127 -23.15 -2.50 23.32
C ASP A 127 -22.21 -2.68 24.54
N THR A 128 -21.05 -2.04 24.47
CA THR A 128 -19.96 -2.23 25.44
C THR A 128 -19.43 -0.89 25.92
N SER A 129 -19.31 -0.71 27.23
CA SER A 129 -18.65 0.45 27.83
C SER A 129 -17.15 0.33 27.73
N LEU A 130 -16.50 1.36 27.22
CA LEU A 130 -15.05 1.48 27.14
C LEU A 130 -14.49 2.23 28.35
N THR A 131 -13.25 1.92 28.70
CA THR A 131 -12.41 2.79 29.52
C THR A 131 -11.93 4.00 28.70
N ALA A 132 -11.38 5.02 29.35
CA ALA A 132 -10.86 6.19 28.66
C ALA A 132 -9.71 5.85 27.71
N ASP A 133 -8.84 4.92 28.11
CA ASP A 133 -7.71 4.46 27.30
C ASP A 133 -8.21 3.67 26.09
N GLU A 134 -9.23 2.82 26.24
CA GLU A 134 -9.84 2.08 25.12
C GLU A 134 -10.57 2.99 24.14
N LEU A 135 -11.31 3.99 24.62
CA LEU A 135 -11.95 4.97 23.74
C LEU A 135 -10.88 5.76 22.94
N SER A 136 -9.83 6.22 23.61
CA SER A 136 -8.72 6.90 22.93
C SER A 136 -8.09 6.04 21.86
N ALA A 137 -7.85 4.75 22.15
CA ALA A 137 -7.29 3.83 21.18
C ALA A 137 -8.20 3.62 19.97
N VAL A 138 -9.52 3.50 20.16
CA VAL A 138 -10.48 3.39 19.05
C VAL A 138 -10.42 4.65 18.17
N LEU A 139 -10.37 5.83 18.78
CA LEU A 139 -10.34 7.12 18.08
C LEU A 139 -9.01 7.43 17.38
N ASN A 140 -7.93 6.74 17.76
CA ASN A 140 -6.60 6.86 17.16
C ASN A 140 -6.27 5.70 16.20
N GLY A 141 -7.22 4.82 15.88
CA GLY A 141 -6.99 3.67 15.00
C GLY A 141 -6.13 2.55 15.61
N GLU A 142 -5.94 2.55 16.93
CA GLU A 142 -5.14 1.60 17.71
C GLU A 142 -5.96 0.39 18.19
N THR A 143 -7.04 0.04 17.48
CA THR A 143 -7.84 -1.16 17.77
C THR A 143 -8.18 -1.92 16.50
N TYR A 144 -8.42 -3.22 16.63
CA TYR A 144 -8.73 -4.08 15.50
C TYR A 144 -9.71 -5.18 15.82
N LEU A 145 -10.45 -5.58 14.79
CA LEU A 145 -11.26 -6.78 14.82
C LEU A 145 -10.45 -7.94 14.26
N ASN A 146 -10.62 -9.09 14.91
CA ASN A 146 -9.93 -10.32 14.56
C ASN A 146 -10.91 -11.49 14.59
N PHE A 147 -10.83 -12.36 13.59
CA PHE A 147 -11.70 -13.54 13.47
C PHE A 147 -10.85 -14.79 13.44
N HIS A 148 -11.18 -15.75 14.29
CA HIS A 148 -10.41 -16.98 14.47
C HIS A 148 -11.14 -18.18 13.90
N THR A 149 -10.39 -19.09 13.30
CA THR A 149 -10.89 -20.40 12.88
C THR A 149 -10.18 -21.53 13.60
N SER A 150 -10.55 -22.76 13.27
CA SER A 150 -9.87 -23.93 13.81
C SER A 150 -8.48 -24.12 13.21
N GLU A 151 -8.27 -23.63 11.98
CA GLU A 151 -6.99 -23.70 11.26
C GLU A 151 -6.08 -22.54 11.70
N HIS A 152 -6.68 -21.38 11.97
CA HIS A 152 -5.99 -20.17 12.40
C HIS A 152 -6.49 -19.69 13.78
N PRO A 153 -6.10 -20.37 14.88
CA PRO A 153 -6.59 -20.06 16.22
C PRO A 153 -6.11 -18.71 16.77
N ASN A 154 -5.06 -18.13 16.18
CA ASN A 154 -4.55 -16.81 16.55
C ASN A 154 -5.16 -15.67 15.72
N GLY A 155 -5.96 -15.97 14.69
CA GLY A 155 -6.53 -15.00 13.75
C GLY A 155 -6.36 -15.48 12.30
N GLU A 156 -7.44 -15.48 11.52
CA GLU A 156 -7.45 -15.74 10.07
C GLU A 156 -7.63 -14.47 9.25
N ILE A 157 -8.51 -13.56 9.70
CA ILE A 157 -8.69 -12.24 9.10
C ILE A 157 -8.73 -11.15 10.17
N ARG A 158 -8.07 -10.03 9.87
CA ARG A 158 -7.94 -8.86 10.74
C ARG A 158 -8.33 -7.60 9.99
N GLY A 159 -8.87 -6.62 10.71
CA GLY A 159 -9.03 -5.26 10.21
C GLY A 159 -8.94 -4.22 11.32
N GLN A 160 -8.15 -3.16 11.12
CA GLN A 160 -8.16 -2.03 12.05
C GLN A 160 -9.52 -1.31 12.02
N VAL A 161 -9.95 -0.82 13.18
CA VAL A 161 -11.11 0.06 13.29
C VAL A 161 -10.62 1.47 13.00
N LEU A 162 -10.98 2.03 11.84
CA LEU A 162 -10.32 3.21 11.30
C LEU A 162 -11.17 4.49 11.41
N PRO A 163 -10.66 5.51 12.12
CA PRO A 163 -11.07 6.91 11.95
C PRO A 163 -10.73 7.44 10.55
N HIS A 164 -11.48 8.44 10.10
CA HIS A 164 -11.35 9.00 8.74
C HIS A 164 -10.00 9.68 8.45
N HIS A 165 -9.26 10.09 9.49
CA HIS A 165 -7.94 10.71 9.36
C HIS A 165 -6.79 9.69 9.42
N ILE A 166 -7.08 8.42 9.70
CA ILE A 166 -6.09 7.34 9.74
C ILE A 166 -6.18 6.54 8.44
N GLU A 167 -5.06 6.41 7.76
CA GLU A 167 -4.91 5.56 6.59
C GLU A 167 -3.90 4.44 6.89
N ILE A 168 -4.26 3.20 6.53
CA ILE A 168 -3.36 2.06 6.67
C ILE A 168 -3.11 1.40 5.32
N ARG A 169 -1.87 0.99 5.09
CA ARG A 169 -1.45 0.18 3.95
C ARG A 169 -0.54 -0.95 4.39
N HIS A 170 -0.51 -1.98 3.55
CA HIS A 170 0.30 -3.18 3.73
C HIS A 170 1.25 -3.28 2.54
N PHE A 171 2.43 -3.86 2.76
CA PHE A 171 3.37 -4.10 1.67
C PHE A 171 4.22 -5.33 1.96
N LYS A 172 4.65 -6.00 0.90
CA LYS A 172 5.55 -7.15 0.98
C LYS A 172 7.00 -6.67 0.86
N LEU A 173 7.89 -7.29 1.61
CA LEU A 173 9.34 -7.14 1.43
C LEU A 173 9.91 -8.43 0.85
N MET A 174 10.61 -8.31 -0.27
CA MET A 174 11.22 -9.46 -0.95
C MET A 174 12.62 -9.10 -1.43
N GLY A 175 13.50 -10.09 -1.51
CA GLY A 175 14.84 -9.89 -2.07
C GLY A 175 14.82 -9.54 -3.55
N MET A 176 13.80 -9.99 -4.28
CA MET A 176 13.62 -9.59 -5.68
C MET A 176 13.30 -8.09 -5.83
N TYR A 177 12.84 -7.39 -4.80
CA TYR A 177 12.59 -5.96 -4.87
C TYR A 177 13.83 -5.11 -4.57
N GLU A 178 14.90 -5.73 -4.06
CA GLU A 178 16.19 -5.06 -3.83
C GLU A 178 16.83 -4.59 -5.13
N VAL A 179 17.67 -3.55 -5.02
CA VAL A 179 18.46 -3.04 -6.15
C VAL A 179 19.93 -3.05 -5.74
N PRO A 180 20.77 -3.97 -6.27
CA PRO A 180 20.42 -5.06 -7.19
C PRO A 180 19.59 -6.17 -6.52
N VAL A 181 18.87 -6.93 -7.35
CA VAL A 181 18.05 -8.09 -6.93
C VAL A 181 18.86 -9.07 -6.08
N VAL A 182 18.27 -9.52 -4.98
CA VAL A 182 18.81 -10.52 -4.06
C VAL A 182 18.00 -11.81 -4.16
N ASP A 183 18.68 -12.91 -4.51
CA ASP A 183 18.11 -14.26 -4.47
C ASP A 183 18.21 -14.81 -3.04
N THR A 184 17.10 -14.70 -2.30
CA THR A 184 16.96 -15.19 -0.93
C THR A 184 15.58 -15.83 -0.75
N GLN A 185 15.45 -16.68 0.27
CA GLN A 185 14.16 -17.20 0.71
C GLN A 185 13.54 -16.35 1.81
N ALA A 186 14.31 -15.41 2.38
CA ALA A 186 13.79 -14.45 3.34
C ALA A 186 12.72 -13.57 2.68
N MET A 187 11.74 -13.18 3.48
CA MET A 187 10.68 -12.26 3.07
C MET A 187 10.19 -11.49 4.28
N GLY A 188 9.35 -10.49 4.07
CA GLY A 188 8.73 -9.75 5.16
C GLY A 188 7.38 -9.16 4.77
N TYR A 189 6.63 -8.75 5.77
CA TYR A 189 5.42 -7.97 5.61
C TYR A 189 5.54 -6.70 6.43
N GLY A 190 5.03 -5.60 5.87
CA GLY A 190 5.02 -4.29 6.48
C GLY A 190 3.62 -3.72 6.58
N TRP A 191 3.42 -2.93 7.62
CA TRP A 191 2.25 -2.08 7.84
C TRP A 191 2.72 -0.64 7.92
N VAL A 192 1.97 0.25 7.28
CA VAL A 192 2.12 1.69 7.36
C VAL A 192 0.83 2.27 7.87
N THR A 193 0.90 3.07 8.93
CA THR A 193 -0.18 3.90 9.44
C THR A 193 0.19 5.35 9.22
N VAL A 194 -0.68 6.09 8.53
CA VAL A 194 -0.57 7.54 8.34
C VAL A 194 -1.67 8.20 9.13
N ASP A 195 -1.28 9.12 10.01
CA ASP A 195 -2.20 10.05 10.65
C ASP A 195 -2.14 11.37 9.89
N HIS A 196 -3.20 11.67 9.14
CA HIS A 196 -3.33 12.88 8.33
C HIS A 196 -3.64 14.13 9.17
N GLU A 197 -4.05 13.99 10.43
CA GLU A 197 -4.27 15.12 11.33
C GLU A 197 -3.00 15.46 12.11
N MET A 198 -2.29 14.45 12.61
CA MET A 198 -1.02 14.63 13.31
C MET A 198 0.18 14.77 12.38
N GLU A 199 0.01 14.52 11.07
CA GLU A 199 1.07 14.48 10.07
C GLU A 199 2.18 13.50 10.51
N THR A 200 1.81 12.26 10.84
CA THR A 200 2.78 11.23 11.25
C THR A 200 2.69 9.97 10.40
N LEU A 201 3.83 9.27 10.31
CA LEU A 201 3.98 7.97 9.67
C LEU A 201 4.53 6.98 10.69
N GLU A 202 3.79 5.92 10.98
CA GLU A 202 4.24 4.77 11.75
C GLU A 202 4.38 3.56 10.84
N VAL A 203 5.52 2.86 10.93
CA VAL A 203 5.85 1.70 10.12
C VAL A 203 6.21 0.54 11.02
N HIS A 204 5.61 -0.61 10.76
CA HIS A 204 5.91 -1.89 11.39
C HIS A 204 6.31 -2.89 10.30
N VAL A 205 7.37 -3.66 10.52
CA VAL A 205 7.84 -4.70 9.60
C VAL A 205 8.14 -5.97 10.37
N THR A 206 7.62 -7.10 9.91
CA THR A 206 7.98 -8.44 10.41
C THR A 206 8.71 -9.20 9.32
N THR A 207 9.91 -9.70 9.63
CA THR A 207 10.72 -10.53 8.73
C THR A 207 10.48 -12.01 8.99
N MET A 208 10.68 -12.84 7.98
CA MET A 208 10.63 -14.30 8.06
C MET A 208 11.84 -14.89 7.37
N ASP A 209 12.35 -15.99 7.93
CA ASP A 209 13.54 -16.69 7.45
C ASP A 209 14.80 -15.79 7.36
N LEU A 210 14.89 -14.76 8.21
CA LEU A 210 15.98 -13.77 8.26
C LEU A 210 16.66 -13.67 9.64
N ASP A 211 17.18 -14.80 10.14
CA ASP A 211 17.77 -14.91 11.49
C ASP A 211 19.00 -13.99 11.73
N ASN A 212 19.63 -13.49 10.67
CA ASN A 212 20.84 -12.67 10.71
C ASN A 212 20.59 -11.20 10.33
N ALA A 213 19.36 -10.70 10.49
CA ALA A 213 19.03 -9.29 10.32
C ALA A 213 19.89 -8.38 11.23
N THR A 214 20.34 -7.25 10.70
CA THR A 214 21.31 -6.35 11.35
C THR A 214 20.83 -4.91 11.48
N ALA A 215 19.97 -4.44 10.58
CA ALA A 215 19.38 -3.11 10.60
C ALA A 215 18.18 -3.07 9.65
N ALA A 216 17.28 -2.10 9.87
CA ALA A 216 16.23 -1.76 8.92
C ALA A 216 16.08 -0.24 8.84
N HIS A 217 15.72 0.27 7.67
CA HIS A 217 15.59 1.71 7.40
C HIS A 217 14.43 2.00 6.46
N ILE A 218 13.79 3.17 6.63
CA ILE A 218 13.04 3.85 5.58
C ILE A 218 14.03 4.64 4.74
N HIS A 219 13.95 4.49 3.43
CA HIS A 219 14.74 5.21 2.43
C HIS A 219 13.85 5.99 1.46
N GLU A 220 14.46 6.91 0.72
CA GLU A 220 13.85 7.59 -0.43
C GLU A 220 14.24 6.92 -1.78
N GLY A 221 13.34 6.94 -2.76
CA GLY A 221 13.50 6.41 -4.12
C GLY A 221 12.26 5.64 -4.60
N TYR A 222 11.93 5.75 -5.90
CA TYR A 222 10.88 4.94 -6.53
C TYR A 222 11.22 3.45 -6.50
N ALA A 223 10.23 2.58 -6.71
CA ALA A 223 10.46 1.16 -6.90
C ALA A 223 11.48 0.93 -8.05
N GLY A 224 12.53 0.14 -7.79
CA GLY A 224 13.64 -0.05 -8.74
C GLY A 224 14.73 1.04 -8.69
N GLU A 225 14.65 2.01 -7.78
CA GLU A 225 15.70 3.00 -7.56
C GLU A 225 16.24 2.94 -6.11
N ASN A 226 17.55 3.16 -5.94
CA ASN A 226 18.18 3.32 -4.63
C ASN A 226 18.25 4.79 -4.23
N GLY A 227 18.20 5.07 -2.93
CA GLY A 227 18.36 6.43 -2.42
C GLY A 227 18.74 6.50 -0.95
N GLY A 228 18.73 7.71 -0.40
CA GLY A 228 19.22 8.01 0.94
C GLY A 228 18.38 7.41 2.06
N VAL A 229 18.97 7.24 3.24
CA VAL A 229 18.24 6.87 4.46
C VAL A 229 17.42 8.07 4.93
N VAL A 230 16.13 7.87 5.14
CA VAL A 230 15.20 8.83 5.74
C VAL A 230 15.09 8.61 7.25
N GLN A 231 14.84 7.38 7.68
CA GLN A 231 14.61 7.03 9.09
C GLN A 231 15.13 5.62 9.39
N ALA A 232 15.76 5.42 10.54
CA ALA A 232 16.13 4.08 11.01
C ALA A 232 14.98 3.43 11.78
N LEU A 233 14.78 2.13 11.59
CA LEU A 233 13.84 1.33 12.36
C LEU A 233 14.52 0.74 13.59
N THR A 234 13.74 0.60 14.65
CA THR A 234 14.12 -0.02 15.92
C THR A 234 13.70 -1.49 15.89
N GLN A 235 14.65 -2.39 16.18
CA GLN A 235 14.33 -3.80 16.39
C GLN A 235 13.63 -4.00 17.74
N ASP A 236 12.58 -4.80 17.76
CA ASP A 236 11.88 -5.11 18.99
C ASP A 236 12.66 -6.04 19.92
N THR A 237 12.66 -5.70 21.20
CA THR A 237 13.42 -6.46 22.21
C THR A 237 12.83 -7.83 22.54
N ASN A 238 11.52 -7.99 22.33
CA ASN A 238 10.78 -9.23 22.63
C ASN A 238 10.48 -10.05 21.37
N ASN A 239 10.69 -9.47 20.19
CA ASN A 239 10.53 -10.13 18.90
C ASN A 239 11.61 -9.60 17.95
N MET A 240 12.68 -10.39 17.75
CA MET A 240 13.81 -9.97 16.93
C MET A 240 13.47 -9.89 15.43
N ASP A 241 12.37 -10.49 15.02
CA ASP A 241 11.89 -10.44 13.63
C ASP A 241 11.07 -9.18 13.34
N HIS A 242 10.71 -8.41 14.38
CA HIS A 242 9.90 -7.21 14.25
C HIS A 242 10.73 -5.93 14.38
N TRP A 243 10.45 -4.99 13.47
CA TRP A 243 11.12 -3.71 13.33
C TRP A 243 10.07 -2.61 13.22
N TRP A 244 10.31 -1.45 13.82
CA TRP A 244 9.35 -0.36 13.73
C TRP A 244 9.99 1.03 13.77
N ALA A 245 9.29 2.02 13.23
CA ALA A 245 9.63 3.43 13.37
C ALA A 245 8.36 4.28 13.40
N MET A 246 8.43 5.41 14.09
CA MET A 246 7.45 6.48 13.98
C MET A 246 8.20 7.77 13.66
N MET A 247 7.69 8.55 12.71
CA MET A 247 8.27 9.83 12.33
C MET A 247 7.20 10.87 12.03
N ASP A 248 7.53 12.13 12.29
CA ASP A 248 6.74 13.26 11.81
C ASP A 248 6.96 13.42 10.29
N LEU A 249 5.89 13.71 9.56
CA LEU A 249 5.92 14.03 8.14
C LEU A 249 6.12 15.53 7.97
N ASP A 250 7.34 15.93 7.62
CA ASP A 250 7.58 17.27 7.09
C ASP A 250 7.16 17.36 5.60
N THR A 251 7.25 18.55 5.01
CA THR A 251 6.87 18.76 3.60
C THR A 251 7.59 17.81 2.64
N ASN A 252 8.88 17.51 2.89
CA ASN A 252 9.65 16.67 1.98
C ASN A 252 9.25 15.19 2.10
N SER A 253 9.14 14.68 3.32
CA SER A 253 8.73 13.29 3.58
C SER A 253 7.26 13.04 3.22
N SER A 254 6.38 14.02 3.40
CA SER A 254 5.01 13.99 2.87
C SER A 254 4.99 13.91 1.33
N ASP A 255 5.77 14.75 0.64
CA ASP A 255 5.88 14.69 -0.84
C ASP A 255 6.41 13.33 -1.31
N LEU A 256 7.43 12.77 -0.64
CA LEU A 256 7.97 11.44 -0.94
C LEU A 256 6.92 10.34 -0.73
N LEU A 257 6.17 10.40 0.37
CA LEU A 257 5.12 9.43 0.69
C LEU A 257 4.01 9.45 -0.38
N HIS A 258 3.49 10.64 -0.71
CA HIS A 258 2.41 10.79 -1.70
C HIS A 258 2.81 10.49 -3.14
N THR A 259 4.11 10.38 -3.42
CA THR A 259 4.64 10.00 -4.73
C THR A 259 5.20 8.57 -4.74
N GLY A 260 4.97 7.78 -3.68
CA GLY A 260 5.42 6.40 -3.59
C GLY A 260 6.94 6.25 -3.60
N GLN A 261 7.67 7.26 -3.14
CA GLN A 261 9.14 7.27 -3.10
C GLN A 261 9.71 6.86 -1.74
N LEU A 262 8.90 6.36 -0.79
CA LEU A 262 9.42 5.78 0.44
C LEU A 262 9.45 4.26 0.34
N TYR A 263 10.52 3.62 0.82
CA TYR A 263 10.58 2.16 0.94
C TYR A 263 11.28 1.74 2.22
N VAL A 264 10.92 0.56 2.72
CA VAL A 264 11.69 -0.09 3.78
C VAL A 264 12.71 -1.03 3.16
N ASN A 265 13.91 -1.04 3.74
CA ASN A 265 14.94 -2.03 3.49
C ASN A 265 15.33 -2.71 4.82
N VAL A 266 15.54 -4.03 4.80
CA VAL A 266 16.13 -4.79 5.90
C VAL A 266 17.45 -5.41 5.46
N HIS A 267 18.49 -5.17 6.25
CA HIS A 267 19.85 -5.63 6.00
C HIS A 267 20.19 -6.87 6.83
N SER A 268 21.03 -7.74 6.29
CA SER A 268 21.60 -8.89 7.03
C SER A 268 23.12 -8.89 7.03
N SER A 269 23.73 -9.84 7.76
CA SER A 269 25.19 -9.99 7.72
C SER A 269 25.71 -10.44 6.34
N ASP A 270 24.85 -11.07 5.53
CA ASP A 270 25.22 -11.56 4.19
C ASP A 270 24.98 -10.48 3.12
N PHE A 271 23.97 -9.61 3.33
CA PHE A 271 23.64 -8.51 2.43
C PHE A 271 23.61 -7.16 3.16
N ALA A 272 24.79 -6.63 3.44
CA ALA A 272 24.95 -5.37 4.19
C ALA A 272 24.38 -4.12 3.47
N SER A 273 24.14 -4.20 2.16
CA SER A 273 23.50 -3.13 1.38
C SER A 273 21.98 -3.23 1.35
N GLY A 274 21.41 -4.35 1.81
CA GLY A 274 19.98 -4.66 1.81
C GLY A 274 19.72 -6.10 1.35
N GLU A 275 18.87 -6.82 2.08
CA GLU A 275 18.41 -8.16 1.71
C GLU A 275 16.94 -8.17 1.29
N LEU A 276 16.09 -7.38 1.96
CA LEU A 276 14.65 -7.30 1.70
C LEU A 276 14.20 -5.87 1.54
N ARG A 277 13.50 -5.57 0.43
CA ARG A 277 12.93 -4.25 0.15
C ARG A 277 11.43 -4.35 -0.06
N GLY A 278 10.68 -3.35 0.41
CA GLY A 278 9.27 -3.17 0.08
C GLY A 278 8.91 -1.69 -0.01
N GLN A 279 8.20 -1.31 -1.07
CA GLN A 279 7.80 0.08 -1.28
C GLN A 279 6.62 0.44 -0.37
N ILE A 280 6.66 1.62 0.23
CA ILE A 280 5.55 2.22 0.97
C ILE A 280 4.72 3.02 -0.01
N THR A 281 3.45 2.69 -0.12
CA THR A 281 2.47 3.41 -0.91
C THR A 281 1.28 3.83 -0.06
N VAL A 282 0.61 4.91 -0.46
CA VAL A 282 -0.61 5.43 0.17
C VAL A 282 -1.52 6.03 -0.90
N GLY A 283 -2.78 6.29 -0.54
CA GLY A 283 -3.77 6.84 -1.45
C GLY A 283 -3.98 5.91 -2.64
N LYS A 284 -3.91 6.48 -3.85
CA LYS A 284 -4.03 5.76 -5.13
C LYS A 284 -2.66 5.54 -5.79
N THR A 285 -1.64 5.32 -4.98
CA THR A 285 -0.31 4.96 -5.45
C THR A 285 -0.11 3.47 -5.30
N HIS A 286 0.37 2.82 -6.34
CA HIS A 286 0.57 1.37 -6.38
C HIS A 286 1.90 1.04 -7.06
N VAL A 287 2.46 -0.13 -6.76
CA VAL A 287 3.70 -0.60 -7.37
C VAL A 287 3.48 -1.97 -7.98
N LEU A 288 3.82 -2.10 -9.25
CA LEU A 288 3.76 -3.36 -9.98
C LEU A 288 5.18 -3.86 -10.23
N TYR A 289 5.42 -5.14 -9.98
CA TYR A 289 6.66 -5.81 -10.32
C TYR A 289 6.40 -6.88 -11.38
N THR A 290 7.24 -6.94 -12.42
CA THR A 290 7.16 -8.01 -13.41
C THR A 290 8.53 -8.53 -13.80
N GLU A 291 8.69 -9.85 -13.71
CA GLU A 291 9.88 -10.54 -14.17
C GLU A 291 9.88 -10.64 -15.70
N LEU A 292 11.00 -10.21 -16.30
CA LEU A 292 11.24 -10.27 -17.73
C LEU A 292 12.03 -11.53 -18.06
N THR A 293 11.47 -12.41 -18.87
CA THR A 293 12.12 -13.67 -19.27
C THR A 293 12.01 -13.89 -20.78
N GLY A 294 12.92 -14.69 -21.35
CA GLY A 294 12.86 -15.03 -22.77
C GLY A 294 11.71 -15.97 -23.13
N ASP A 295 11.26 -16.82 -22.21
CA ASP A 295 10.14 -17.75 -22.46
C ASP A 295 8.80 -17.02 -22.61
N GLN A 296 8.69 -15.80 -22.08
CA GLN A 296 7.52 -14.94 -22.24
C GLN A 296 7.47 -14.23 -23.60
N GLU A 297 8.58 -14.19 -24.37
CA GLU A 297 8.60 -13.60 -25.71
C GLU A 297 7.67 -14.33 -26.69
N VAL A 298 7.25 -13.62 -27.75
CA VAL A 298 6.41 -14.20 -28.80
C VAL A 298 7.04 -13.95 -30.18
N PRO A 299 7.69 -14.96 -30.79
CA PRO A 299 7.94 -16.31 -30.27
C PRO A 299 8.98 -16.33 -29.13
N ALA A 300 8.91 -17.35 -28.27
CA ALA A 300 9.82 -17.51 -27.13
C ALA A 300 11.29 -17.54 -27.56
N VAL A 301 12.13 -16.91 -26.73
CA VAL A 301 13.57 -16.78 -26.93
C VAL A 301 14.30 -17.62 -25.88
N THR A 302 15.17 -18.53 -26.33
CA THR A 302 16.04 -19.28 -25.42
C THR A 302 17.22 -18.42 -25.01
N THR A 303 17.17 -17.87 -23.80
CA THR A 303 18.23 -17.09 -23.17
C THR A 303 18.27 -17.38 -21.67
N ASP A 304 19.44 -17.28 -21.06
CA ASP A 304 19.59 -17.33 -19.60
C ASP A 304 19.49 -15.91 -18.98
N ASN A 305 19.27 -14.89 -19.81
CA ASN A 305 19.07 -13.53 -19.32
C ASN A 305 17.71 -13.36 -18.67
N MET A 306 17.68 -12.48 -17.68
CA MET A 306 16.46 -12.11 -16.96
C MET A 306 16.41 -10.59 -16.77
N GLY A 307 15.27 -10.09 -16.34
CA GLY A 307 15.14 -8.74 -15.84
C GLY A 307 13.99 -8.61 -14.86
N LEU A 308 13.94 -7.47 -14.19
CA LEU A 308 12.82 -7.06 -13.37
C LEU A 308 12.44 -5.65 -13.76
N ALA A 309 11.16 -5.44 -13.99
CA ALA A 309 10.58 -4.13 -14.13
C ALA A 309 9.78 -3.78 -12.88
N SER A 310 9.95 -2.54 -12.41
CA SER A 310 9.28 -1.98 -11.25
C SER A 310 8.58 -0.69 -11.68
N LEU A 311 7.25 -0.69 -11.65
CA LEU A 311 6.41 0.41 -12.09
C LEU A 311 5.68 1.00 -10.89
N THR A 312 6.01 2.23 -10.51
CA THR A 312 5.21 3.03 -9.57
C THR A 312 4.16 3.82 -10.36
N VAL A 313 2.88 3.62 -10.06
CA VAL A 313 1.75 4.31 -10.68
C VAL A 313 1.09 5.21 -9.64
N MET A 314 0.90 6.49 -9.99
CA MET A 314 0.31 7.51 -9.13
C MET A 314 -0.96 8.05 -9.79
N GLU A 315 -2.11 7.45 -9.48
CA GLU A 315 -3.37 7.87 -10.09
C GLU A 315 -3.79 9.28 -9.66
N GLN A 316 -4.43 9.98 -10.59
CA GLN A 316 -4.93 11.33 -10.42
C GLN A 316 -6.47 11.32 -10.40
N ASP A 317 -7.08 12.35 -9.81
CA ASP A 317 -8.54 12.44 -9.71
C ASP A 317 -9.26 12.63 -11.06
N ASP A 318 -8.53 12.99 -12.12
CA ASP A 318 -9.08 13.07 -13.48
C ASP A 318 -9.08 11.71 -14.22
N GLY A 319 -8.60 10.64 -13.56
CA GLY A 319 -8.49 9.29 -14.10
C GLY A 319 -7.23 9.04 -14.94
N SER A 320 -6.30 10.00 -15.03
CA SER A 320 -4.95 9.76 -15.54
C SER A 320 -4.03 9.22 -14.43
N ALA A 321 -2.81 8.83 -14.78
CA ALA A 321 -1.79 8.51 -13.79
C ALA A 321 -0.41 9.03 -14.23
N ASP A 322 0.33 9.62 -13.31
CA ASP A 322 1.79 9.77 -13.49
C ASP A 322 2.43 8.41 -13.16
N PHE A 323 3.55 8.07 -13.79
CA PHE A 323 4.29 6.86 -13.46
C PHE A 323 5.81 7.03 -13.48
N ALA A 324 6.49 6.20 -12.69
CA ALA A 324 7.93 6.00 -12.74
C ALA A 324 8.22 4.51 -12.97
N LEU A 325 8.94 4.21 -14.04
CA LEU A 325 9.30 2.85 -14.44
C LEU A 325 10.82 2.69 -14.40
N PHE A 326 11.29 1.65 -13.74
CA PHE A 326 12.67 1.19 -13.74
C PHE A 326 12.74 -0.26 -14.24
N VAL A 327 13.71 -0.57 -15.09
CA VAL A 327 13.96 -1.93 -15.59
C VAL A 327 15.43 -2.26 -15.40
N HIS A 328 15.71 -3.35 -14.69
CA HIS A 328 17.05 -3.91 -14.53
C HIS A 328 17.12 -5.24 -15.26
N THR A 329 18.18 -5.48 -16.02
CA THR A 329 18.35 -6.74 -16.79
C THR A 329 19.77 -7.26 -16.77
N THR A 330 19.96 -8.55 -17.00
CA THR A 330 21.27 -9.15 -17.22
C THR A 330 21.74 -9.09 -18.68
N VAL A 331 20.91 -8.59 -19.60
CA VAL A 331 21.25 -8.46 -21.03
C VAL A 331 22.34 -7.40 -21.24
N THR A 332 23.60 -7.83 -21.26
CA THR A 332 24.76 -6.92 -21.35
C THR A 332 24.91 -6.17 -22.68
N ASP A 333 24.21 -6.60 -23.74
CA ASP A 333 24.15 -5.95 -25.04
C ASP A 333 22.74 -5.41 -25.36
N ALA A 334 21.99 -5.02 -24.32
CA ALA A 334 20.68 -4.43 -24.50
C ALA A 334 20.78 -3.17 -25.37
N SER A 335 19.75 -2.95 -26.18
CA SER A 335 19.72 -1.93 -27.22
C SER A 335 18.57 -0.94 -27.05
N MET A 336 17.42 -1.41 -26.57
CA MET A 336 16.21 -0.63 -26.31
C MET A 336 15.33 -1.37 -25.31
N ALA A 337 14.45 -0.63 -24.63
CA ALA A 337 13.33 -1.20 -23.88
C ALA A 337 12.06 -0.38 -24.11
N HIS A 338 10.90 -1.02 -24.08
CA HIS A 338 9.61 -0.41 -24.39
C HIS A 338 8.50 -0.91 -23.45
N ILE A 339 7.45 -0.10 -23.32
CA ILE A 339 6.11 -0.59 -22.95
C ILE A 339 5.33 -0.81 -24.24
N HIS A 340 4.71 -1.97 -24.39
CA HIS A 340 3.89 -2.35 -25.53
C HIS A 340 2.44 -2.64 -25.12
N GLU A 341 1.51 -2.39 -26.04
CA GLU A 341 0.07 -2.72 -25.91
C GLU A 341 -0.26 -4.08 -26.51
N GLY A 342 -0.42 -5.07 -25.66
CA GLY A 342 -0.94 -6.39 -25.99
C GLY A 342 -1.05 -7.31 -24.77
N ALA A 343 -2.14 -8.07 -24.70
CA ALA A 343 -2.32 -9.11 -23.70
C ALA A 343 -1.22 -10.19 -23.75
N ALA A 344 -1.11 -10.97 -22.67
CA ALA A 344 -0.19 -12.09 -22.55
C ALA A 344 -0.26 -13.03 -23.78
N GLY A 345 0.91 -13.37 -24.34
CA GLY A 345 1.02 -14.23 -25.52
C GLY A 345 0.68 -13.56 -26.87
N THR A 346 0.35 -12.27 -26.88
CA THR A 346 0.09 -11.49 -28.12
C THR A 346 1.11 -10.37 -28.28
N ASN A 347 1.57 -10.13 -29.51
CA ASN A 347 2.48 -9.02 -29.82
C ASN A 347 1.71 -7.72 -30.07
N GLY A 348 2.25 -6.64 -29.49
CA GLY A 348 1.67 -5.31 -29.47
C GLY A 348 2.52 -4.24 -30.16
N GLY A 349 1.91 -3.08 -30.42
CA GLY A 349 2.65 -1.88 -30.80
C GLY A 349 3.40 -1.29 -29.60
N ALA A 350 4.57 -0.68 -29.83
CA ALA A 350 5.28 0.06 -28.77
C ALA A 350 4.53 1.37 -28.47
N VAL A 351 4.23 1.60 -27.20
CA VAL A 351 3.53 2.78 -26.69
C VAL A 351 4.54 3.77 -26.12
N PHE A 352 5.46 3.28 -25.29
CA PHE A 352 6.50 4.10 -24.66
C PHE A 352 7.90 3.53 -24.94
N THR A 353 8.88 4.43 -25.06
CA THR A 353 10.30 4.08 -25.16
C THR A 353 11.02 4.47 -23.88
N LEU A 354 11.68 3.50 -23.25
CA LEU A 354 12.47 3.75 -22.05
C LEU A 354 13.86 4.25 -22.43
N ASN A 355 14.48 4.99 -21.52
CA ASN A 355 15.81 5.53 -21.68
C ASN A 355 16.83 4.69 -20.90
N PHE A 356 18.03 4.51 -21.44
CA PHE A 356 19.14 3.98 -20.64
C PHE A 356 19.41 4.91 -19.45
N ILE A 357 19.63 4.31 -18.28
CA ILE A 357 20.20 5.03 -17.15
C ILE A 357 21.67 5.33 -17.49
N THR A 358 22.13 6.52 -17.07
CA THR A 358 23.48 6.99 -17.43
C THR A 358 24.55 6.00 -16.98
N ASP A 359 25.50 5.72 -17.86
CA ASP A 359 26.60 4.78 -17.65
C ASP A 359 26.18 3.32 -17.39
N SER A 360 24.93 2.95 -17.68
CA SER A 360 24.44 1.57 -17.66
C SER A 360 23.88 1.14 -19.01
N LEU A 361 24.20 -0.09 -19.41
CA LEU A 361 23.58 -0.77 -20.56
C LEU A 361 22.52 -1.80 -20.12
N THR A 362 22.39 -2.01 -18.82
CA THR A 362 21.52 -3.03 -18.22
C THR A 362 20.35 -2.42 -17.47
N ASP A 363 20.30 -1.10 -17.38
CA ASP A 363 19.27 -0.40 -16.62
C ASP A 363 18.59 0.64 -17.49
N PHE A 364 17.26 0.65 -17.44
CA PHE A 364 16.41 1.59 -18.15
C PHE A 364 15.46 2.30 -17.18
N SER A 365 15.06 3.52 -17.52
CA SER A 365 13.99 4.22 -16.82
C SER A 365 13.13 5.09 -17.72
N LEU A 366 11.91 5.35 -17.24
CA LEU A 366 10.98 6.30 -17.83
C LEU A 366 10.10 6.90 -16.73
N MET A 367 10.00 8.22 -16.73
CA MET A 367 8.96 8.94 -15.99
C MET A 367 8.08 9.63 -17.02
N ASP A 368 6.79 9.31 -17.01
CA ASP A 368 5.80 9.85 -17.94
C ASP A 368 4.40 9.74 -17.29
N SER A 369 3.35 9.86 -18.09
CA SER A 369 1.97 9.74 -17.65
C SER A 369 1.17 8.84 -18.57
N PHE A 370 0.24 8.07 -17.99
CA PHE A 370 -0.84 7.42 -18.70
C PHE A 370 -2.02 8.40 -18.80
N SER A 371 -2.53 8.59 -20.02
CA SER A 371 -3.88 9.12 -20.17
C SER A 371 -4.92 8.14 -19.59
N LYS A 372 -6.15 8.60 -19.38
CA LYS A 372 -7.22 7.75 -18.83
C LYS A 372 -7.39 6.42 -19.58
N ASP A 373 -7.47 6.46 -20.90
CA ASP A 373 -7.63 5.26 -21.73
C ASP A 373 -6.41 4.31 -21.58
N GLN A 374 -5.21 4.85 -21.37
CA GLN A 374 -4.01 4.04 -21.16
C GLN A 374 -3.96 3.45 -19.75
N LEU A 375 -4.43 4.17 -18.73
CA LEU A 375 -4.55 3.61 -17.39
C LEU A 375 -5.57 2.46 -17.37
N GLU A 376 -6.72 2.62 -18.04
CA GLU A 376 -7.69 1.52 -18.23
C GLU A 376 -7.04 0.33 -18.94
N THR A 377 -6.21 0.58 -19.96
CA THR A 377 -5.46 -0.49 -20.67
C THR A 377 -4.45 -1.20 -19.75
N LEU A 378 -3.79 -0.48 -18.84
CA LEU A 378 -2.91 -1.08 -17.82
C LEU A 378 -3.69 -1.97 -16.86
N LEU A 379 -4.86 -1.49 -16.39
CA LEU A 379 -5.72 -2.19 -15.45
C LEU A 379 -6.42 -3.42 -16.06
N ASP A 380 -6.53 -3.47 -17.40
CA ASP A 380 -7.04 -4.62 -18.15
C ASP A 380 -5.95 -5.66 -18.51
N ASP A 381 -4.76 -5.58 -17.90
CA ASP A 381 -3.59 -6.44 -18.16
C ASP A 381 -3.09 -6.41 -19.61
N GLU A 382 -3.30 -5.31 -20.33
CA GLU A 382 -2.98 -5.22 -21.76
C GLU A 382 -1.63 -4.54 -22.04
N TYR A 383 -0.79 -4.30 -21.02
CA TYR A 383 0.58 -3.82 -21.21
C TYR A 383 1.66 -4.85 -20.86
N TYR A 384 2.75 -4.84 -21.63
CA TYR A 384 3.95 -5.59 -21.31
C TYR A 384 5.21 -4.78 -21.55
N ILE A 385 6.26 -5.12 -20.81
CA ILE A 385 7.60 -4.57 -20.99
C ILE A 385 8.41 -5.51 -21.85
N ASN A 386 9.20 -4.92 -22.74
CA ASN A 386 10.12 -5.64 -23.61
C ASN A 386 11.53 -5.07 -23.53
N VAL A 387 12.54 -5.92 -23.49
CA VAL A 387 13.96 -5.55 -23.63
C VAL A 387 14.53 -6.20 -24.89
N HIS A 388 15.14 -5.38 -25.74
CA HIS A 388 15.77 -5.81 -26.99
C HIS A 388 17.29 -5.86 -26.85
N SER A 389 17.95 -6.79 -27.54
CA SER A 389 19.42 -6.87 -27.60
C SER A 389 19.95 -6.82 -29.03
N THR A 390 21.28 -6.76 -29.18
CA THR A 390 21.89 -6.84 -30.51
C THR A 390 21.69 -8.22 -31.16
N THR A 391 21.50 -9.25 -30.35
CA THR A 391 21.25 -10.64 -30.80
C THR A 391 19.77 -10.91 -31.08
N HIS A 392 18.87 -10.30 -30.32
CA HIS A 392 17.42 -10.42 -30.44
C HIS A 392 16.76 -9.06 -30.64
N ALA A 393 16.96 -8.47 -31.82
CA ALA A 393 16.47 -7.12 -32.13
C ALA A 393 14.93 -6.97 -32.09
N SER A 394 14.18 -8.08 -32.19
CA SER A 394 12.72 -8.09 -32.09
C SER A 394 12.19 -8.21 -30.66
N GLY A 395 13.08 -8.42 -29.68
CA GLY A 395 12.77 -8.66 -28.26
C GLY A 395 13.56 -9.85 -27.75
N GLU A 396 14.23 -9.71 -26.61
CA GLU A 396 14.91 -10.79 -25.89
C GLU A 396 14.15 -11.21 -24.64
N LEU A 397 13.63 -10.23 -23.88
CA LEU A 397 12.91 -10.47 -22.63
C LEU A 397 11.57 -9.75 -22.63
N ARG A 398 10.54 -10.44 -22.15
CA ARG A 398 9.18 -9.92 -21.97
C ARG A 398 8.67 -10.20 -20.55
N GLY A 399 7.89 -9.27 -20.02
CA GLY A 399 7.08 -9.44 -18.80
C GLY A 399 5.79 -8.64 -18.90
N GLN A 400 4.65 -9.27 -18.57
CA GLN A 400 3.35 -8.59 -18.56
C GLN A 400 3.26 -7.68 -17.33
N LEU A 401 2.77 -6.46 -17.51
CA LEU A 401 2.38 -5.60 -16.41
C LEU A 401 0.97 -6.01 -15.98
N MET A 402 0.90 -6.69 -14.85
CA MET A 402 -0.34 -7.08 -14.19
C MET A 402 -0.38 -6.33 -12.87
N PRO A 403 -1.39 -5.50 -12.59
CA PRO A 403 -1.67 -5.07 -11.24
C PRO A 403 -1.81 -6.34 -10.39
N ASP A 404 -1.08 -6.43 -9.28
CA ASP A 404 -1.23 -7.59 -8.40
C ASP A 404 -2.71 -7.66 -7.95
N ASP A 405 -3.31 -8.85 -8.02
CA ASP A 405 -4.65 -9.12 -7.46
C ASP A 405 -4.74 -8.77 -5.95
N ASP A 406 -3.58 -8.58 -5.32
CA ASP A 406 -3.40 -8.24 -3.90
C ASP A 406 -3.62 -6.74 -3.58
N ASP A 407 -3.53 -5.85 -4.57
CA ASP A 407 -3.73 -4.41 -4.40
C ASP A 407 -5.19 -4.04 -4.75
N ASP A 408 -6.08 -4.19 -3.78
CA ASP A 408 -7.38 -3.52 -3.75
C ASP A 408 -8.34 -3.80 -4.93
N HIS A 409 -8.55 -5.07 -5.27
CA HIS A 409 -9.88 -5.49 -5.77
C HIS A 409 -10.99 -5.42 -4.69
N MET A 410 -10.90 -4.41 -3.82
CA MET A 410 -12.04 -3.76 -3.20
C MET A 410 -12.80 -3.04 -4.31
N GLY A 411 -13.62 -3.80 -5.05
CA GLY A 411 -14.37 -3.35 -6.22
C GLY A 411 -14.74 -1.89 -6.18
N ASN A 412 -14.00 -1.07 -6.94
CA ASN A 412 -14.35 0.30 -7.24
C ASN A 412 -15.53 0.29 -8.21
N ASN A 413 -16.67 -0.20 -7.75
CA ASN A 413 -17.94 0.02 -8.40
C ASN A 413 -18.41 1.43 -8.03
N SER A 414 -17.63 2.44 -8.43
CA SER A 414 -18.02 3.86 -8.45
C SER A 414 -19.01 4.15 -9.59
N SER A 415 -19.92 3.20 -9.84
CA SER A 415 -21.09 3.37 -10.67
C SER A 415 -22.34 2.87 -9.95
N MET A 416 -22.71 3.47 -8.81
CA MET A 416 -24.12 3.59 -8.42
C MET A 416 -24.34 4.76 -7.44
N TYR A 417 -24.76 5.88 -8.05
CA TYR A 417 -25.42 7.10 -7.54
C TYR A 417 -24.62 8.13 -6.75
#